data_AF-A0A7C2K487-F1
#
_entry.id   AF-A0A7C2K487-F1
#
_cell.length_a   1.000
_cell.length_b   1.000
_cell.length_c   1.000
_cell.angle_alpha   90.00
_cell.angle_beta   90.00
_cell.angle_gamma   90.00
#
_symmetry.space_group_name_H-M   'P 1'
#
loop_
_entity.id
_entity.type
_entity.pdbx_description
1 polymer ?
#
loop_
_entity_poly.entity_id
_entity_poly.type
_entity_poly.pdbx_seq_one_letter_code
_entity_poly.pdbx_strand_id
1 'polypeptide(L)'
;MKRVWLLMLVGVALVSAAPTVDGNVDPEAEGYTLVAENPTYTDKQGADLLAFYYAIANDSLYLAITTQNTASWGVAYGIVLDTEEGGYSGIPDTLPDSWGRRFYYPEWQPDYQLYFWYDEG
;
A
#
# COMPACT_ATOMS: atom_id res chain seq x y z
N MET A 1 -44.94 39.93 -11.97
CA MET A 1 -44.34 38.71 -12.55
C MET A 1 -43.09 38.36 -11.74
N LYS A 2 -43.10 37.28 -10.97
CA LYS A 2 -41.93 36.85 -10.17
C LYS A 2 -41.08 35.91 -11.03
N ARG A 3 -39.80 36.24 -11.20
CA ARG A 3 -38.83 35.36 -11.88
C ARG A 3 -38.25 34.40 -10.87
N VAL A 4 -38.29 33.11 -11.19
CA VAL A 4 -37.63 32.04 -10.42
C VAL A 4 -36.39 31.64 -11.21
N TRP A 5 -35.25 31.61 -10.54
CA TRP A 5 -34.01 31.12 -11.10
C TRP A 5 -33.84 29.66 -10.67
N LEU A 6 -33.67 28.77 -11.64
CA LEU A 6 -33.35 27.36 -11.40
C LEU A 6 -31.83 27.23 -11.41
N LEU A 7 -31.24 26.94 -10.25
CA LEU A 7 -29.84 26.56 -10.14
C LEU A 7 -29.77 25.04 -10.27
N MET A 8 -29.25 24.52 -11.38
CA MET A 8 -29.04 23.09 -11.56
C MET A 8 -27.61 22.76 -11.14
N LEU A 9 -27.44 22.17 -9.95
CA LEU A 9 -26.18 21.60 -9.50
C LEU A 9 -26.03 20.22 -10.16
N VAL A 10 -25.14 20.13 -11.16
CA VAL A 10 -24.70 18.83 -11.68
C VAL A 10 -23.58 18.35 -10.76
N GLY A 11 -23.92 17.45 -9.84
CA GLY A 11 -22.91 16.69 -9.11
C GLY A 11 -22.30 15.68 -10.07
N VAL A 12 -21.08 15.96 -10.55
CA VAL A 12 -20.25 14.91 -11.16
C VAL A 12 -19.79 14.04 -10.01
N ALA A 13 -20.40 12.86 -9.86
CA ALA A 13 -19.78 11.82 -9.05
C ALA A 13 -18.51 11.41 -9.78
N LEU A 14 -17.35 11.73 -9.21
CA LEU A 14 -16.10 11.07 -9.55
C LEU A 14 -16.30 9.60 -9.18
N VAL A 15 -16.65 8.77 -10.17
CA VAL A 15 -16.31 7.36 -10.08
C VAL A 15 -14.79 7.38 -10.14
N SER A 16 -14.12 7.20 -9.00
CA SER A 16 -12.70 6.88 -9.00
C SER A 16 -12.58 5.60 -9.84
N ALA A 17 -11.96 5.73 -11.01
CA ALA A 17 -11.55 4.56 -11.76
C ALA A 17 -10.59 3.77 -10.86
N ALA A 18 -10.59 2.45 -11.00
CA ALA A 18 -9.60 1.65 -10.30
C ALA A 18 -8.18 2.16 -10.61
N PRO A 19 -7.26 2.17 -9.63
CA PRO A 19 -5.89 2.57 -9.89
C PRO A 19 -5.25 1.81 -11.04
N THR A 20 -4.41 2.50 -11.79
CA THR A 20 -3.65 1.88 -12.88
C THR A 20 -2.40 1.23 -12.28
N VAL A 21 -2.19 -0.06 -12.54
CA VAL A 21 -0.99 -0.76 -12.07
C VAL A 21 0.13 -0.59 -13.09
N ASP A 22 0.79 0.58 -13.07
CA ASP A 22 1.87 0.94 -14.00
C ASP A 22 3.19 1.36 -13.33
N GLY A 23 3.24 1.37 -11.99
CA GLY A 23 4.40 1.76 -11.20
C GLY A 23 4.47 3.26 -10.89
N ASN A 24 3.55 4.07 -11.41
CA ASN A 24 3.31 5.44 -10.96
C ASN A 24 2.17 5.43 -9.94
N VAL A 25 2.23 6.36 -8.98
CA VAL A 25 1.17 6.52 -7.98
C VAL A 25 0.70 7.96 -8.04
N ASP A 26 -0.54 8.18 -8.45
CA ASP A 26 -1.21 9.49 -8.37
C ASP A 26 -2.38 9.37 -7.37
N PRO A 27 -2.15 9.69 -6.08
CA PRO A 27 -3.14 9.41 -5.06
C PRO A 27 -4.47 10.13 -5.28
N GLU A 28 -4.43 11.35 -5.81
CA GLU A 28 -5.63 12.15 -6.03
C GLU A 28 -6.43 11.65 -7.24
N ALA A 29 -5.74 11.38 -8.36
CA ALA A 29 -6.40 10.93 -9.59
C ALA A 29 -6.91 9.49 -9.49
N GLU A 30 -6.21 8.63 -8.75
CA GLU A 30 -6.49 7.20 -8.66
C GLU A 30 -7.29 6.82 -7.40
N GLY A 31 -7.53 7.77 -6.49
CA GLY A 31 -8.33 7.56 -5.29
C GLY A 31 -7.63 6.75 -4.20
N TYR A 32 -6.30 6.80 -4.14
CA TYR A 32 -5.55 6.20 -3.04
C TYR A 32 -5.74 6.96 -1.74
N THR A 33 -5.85 6.20 -0.65
CA THR A 33 -5.80 6.70 0.72
C THR A 33 -4.41 6.45 1.29
N LEU A 34 -3.80 7.50 1.83
CA LEU A 34 -2.52 7.41 2.55
C LEU A 34 -2.72 6.67 3.88
N VAL A 35 -1.91 5.64 4.12
CA VAL A 35 -1.89 4.86 5.38
C VAL A 35 -0.79 5.37 6.30
N ALA A 36 0.42 5.53 5.75
CA ALA A 36 1.59 5.95 6.50
C ALA A 36 2.56 6.68 5.57
N GLU A 37 3.27 7.66 6.12
CA GLU A 37 4.33 8.39 5.44
C GLU A 37 5.55 8.54 6.34
N ASN A 38 6.73 8.54 5.72
CA ASN A 38 7.98 8.96 6.32
C ASN A 38 8.60 10.04 5.41
N PRO A 39 8.24 11.32 5.61
CA PRO A 39 8.73 12.41 4.76
C PRO A 39 10.20 12.76 5.02
N THR A 40 10.83 12.13 6.02
CA THR A 40 12.23 12.39 6.37
C THR A 40 13.12 11.37 5.67
N TYR A 41 14.08 11.87 4.90
CA TYR A 41 15.13 11.06 4.31
C TYR A 41 15.93 10.30 5.39
N THR A 42 16.11 9.00 5.21
CA THR A 42 16.83 8.15 6.17
C THR A 42 18.24 7.83 5.67
N ASP A 43 19.07 7.25 6.55
CA ASP A 43 20.38 6.73 6.13
C ASP A 43 20.27 5.42 5.33
N LYS A 44 19.05 4.94 5.06
CA LYS A 44 18.77 3.66 4.39
C LYS A 44 18.63 3.83 2.88
N GLN A 45 19.68 4.31 2.22
CA GLN A 45 19.67 4.68 0.79
C GLN A 45 19.04 3.63 -0.16
N GLY A 46 19.10 2.33 0.13
CA GLY A 46 18.46 1.29 -0.69
C GLY A 46 17.24 0.60 -0.09
N ALA A 47 16.69 1.15 0.99
CA ALA A 47 15.49 0.67 1.68
C ALA A 47 14.66 1.81 2.30
N ASP A 48 14.75 3.01 1.74
CA ASP A 48 14.12 4.23 2.24
C ASP A 48 12.67 4.34 1.76
N LEU A 49 11.72 3.96 2.62
CA LEU A 49 10.29 4.03 2.35
C LEU A 49 9.77 5.45 2.54
N LEU A 50 8.99 5.94 1.57
CA LEU A 50 8.37 7.27 1.62
C LEU A 50 6.91 7.18 2.06
N ALA A 51 6.07 6.41 1.37
CA ALA A 51 4.66 6.35 1.70
C ALA A 51 4.03 5.00 1.35
N PHE A 52 3.00 4.63 2.12
CA PHE A 52 2.17 3.46 1.90
C PHE A 52 0.72 3.89 1.70
N TYR A 53 0.10 3.39 0.64
CA TYR A 53 -1.26 3.72 0.24
C TYR A 53 -2.10 2.47 0.02
N TYR A 54 -3.42 2.63 0.15
CA TYR A 54 -4.39 1.65 -0.30
C TYR A 54 -5.54 2.28 -1.09
N ALA A 55 -6.15 1.51 -1.98
CA ALA A 55 -7.44 1.84 -2.60
C ALA A 55 -8.29 0.58 -2.73
N ILE A 56 -9.60 0.74 -2.78
CA ILE A 56 -10.54 -0.37 -3.02
C ILE A 56 -11.39 0.02 -4.22
N ALA A 57 -11.32 -0.78 -5.28
CA ALA A 57 -12.12 -0.58 -6.47
C ALA A 57 -12.36 -1.93 -7.16
N ASN A 58 -13.53 -2.13 -7.77
CA ASN A 58 -13.86 -3.34 -8.54
C ASN A 58 -13.54 -4.64 -7.77
N ASP A 59 -13.98 -4.73 -6.51
CA ASP A 59 -13.74 -5.89 -5.62
C ASP A 59 -12.26 -6.25 -5.42
N SER A 60 -11.36 -5.30 -5.66
CA SER A 60 -9.90 -5.48 -5.54
C SER A 60 -9.32 -4.48 -4.53
N LEU A 61 -8.37 -4.97 -3.72
CA LEU A 61 -7.51 -4.16 -2.87
C LEU A 61 -6.25 -3.80 -3.66
N TYR A 62 -6.00 -2.51 -3.81
CA TYR A 62 -4.79 -1.96 -4.40
C TYR A 62 -3.90 -1.47 -3.27
N LEU A 63 -2.63 -1.86 -3.30
CA LEU A 63 -1.61 -1.46 -2.33
C LEU A 63 -0.45 -0.84 -3.10
N ALA A 64 0.00 0.33 -2.67
CA ALA A 64 1.12 1.02 -3.30
C ALA A 64 2.13 1.48 -2.25
N ILE A 65 3.41 1.28 -2.54
CA ILE A 65 4.53 1.79 -1.75
C ILE A 65 5.35 2.70 -2.66
N THR A 66 5.67 3.90 -2.17
CA THR A 66 6.67 4.76 -2.79
C THR A 66 7.93 4.77 -1.94
N THR A 67 9.08 4.93 -2.61
CA THR A 67 10.39 4.94 -1.97
C THR A 67 11.13 6.22 -2.33
N GLN A 68 12.06 6.61 -1.48
CA GLN A 68 13.05 7.66 -1.74
C GLN A 68 14.47 7.07 -1.87
N ASN A 69 14.55 5.83 -2.35
CA ASN A 69 15.81 5.11 -2.55
C ASN A 69 16.76 5.87 -3.49
N THR A 70 18.03 6.00 -3.09
CA THR A 70 19.13 6.48 -3.93
C THR A 70 20.16 5.39 -4.23
N ALA A 71 19.89 4.14 -3.83
CA ALA A 71 20.68 2.95 -4.09
C ALA A 71 19.77 1.72 -4.21
N SER A 72 20.29 0.60 -4.72
CA SER A 72 19.62 -0.71 -4.63
C SER A 72 20.45 -1.66 -3.78
N TRP A 73 19.79 -2.27 -2.79
CA TRP A 73 20.44 -3.22 -1.86
C TRP A 73 19.88 -4.64 -1.99
N GLY A 74 19.13 -4.94 -3.05
CA GLY A 74 18.46 -6.23 -3.22
C GLY A 74 17.50 -6.53 -2.07
N VAL A 75 16.75 -5.52 -1.62
CA VAL A 75 15.80 -5.67 -0.52
C VAL A 75 14.47 -6.23 -1.02
N ALA A 76 13.83 -7.03 -0.18
CA ALA A 76 12.45 -7.41 -0.37
C ALA A 76 11.56 -6.59 0.56
N TYR A 77 10.49 -6.05 0.01
CA TYR A 77 9.44 -5.39 0.75
C TYR A 77 8.32 -6.39 1.02
N GLY A 78 7.90 -6.50 2.28
CA GLY A 78 6.85 -7.40 2.72
C GLY A 78 5.64 -6.63 3.23
N ILE A 79 4.45 -7.07 2.86
CA ILE A 79 3.18 -6.61 3.44
C ILE A 79 2.48 -7.84 4.03
N VAL A 80 2.03 -7.71 5.28
CA VAL A 80 1.19 -8.72 5.93
C VAL A 80 -0.22 -8.17 6.12
N LEU A 81 -1.24 -9.00 5.89
CA LEU A 81 -2.64 -8.63 6.06
C LEU A 81 -3.26 -9.55 7.11
N ASP A 82 -3.82 -8.92 8.14
CA ASP A 82 -4.59 -9.54 9.21
C ASP A 82 -6.07 -9.20 8.96
N THR A 83 -6.84 -10.20 8.57
CA THR A 83 -8.24 -10.06 8.11
C THR A 83 -9.23 -10.77 9.01
N GLU A 84 -8.78 -11.78 9.75
CA GLU A 84 -9.59 -12.53 10.71
C GLU A 84 -8.78 -12.95 11.95
N GLU A 85 -9.50 -13.26 13.03
CA GLU A 85 -8.85 -13.73 14.25
C GLU A 85 -8.25 -15.14 14.05
N GLY A 86 -6.97 -15.28 14.41
CA GLY A 86 -6.33 -16.60 14.54
C GLY A 86 -5.44 -17.05 13.38
N GLY A 87 -4.93 -16.11 12.56
CA GLY A 87 -3.93 -16.42 11.54
C GLY A 87 -2.54 -16.76 12.10
N TYR A 88 -1.50 -16.65 11.28
CA TYR A 88 -0.17 -17.18 11.59
C TYR A 88 0.79 -16.11 12.15
N SER A 89 1.09 -16.18 13.45
CA SER A 89 2.00 -15.24 14.12
C SER A 89 3.47 -15.37 13.73
N GLY A 90 3.86 -16.35 12.90
CA GLY A 90 5.24 -16.81 12.89
C GLY A 90 5.58 -17.62 14.15
N ILE A 91 6.78 -18.18 14.18
CA ILE A 91 7.29 -18.92 15.34
C ILE A 91 8.61 -18.24 15.77
N PRO A 92 8.75 -17.78 17.02
CA PRO A 92 9.95 -17.10 17.49
C PRO A 92 11.19 -17.98 17.28
N ASP A 93 12.28 -17.39 16.78
CA ASP A 93 13.59 -18.03 16.67
C ASP A 93 13.63 -19.37 15.89
N THR A 94 12.63 -19.66 15.05
CA THR A 94 12.61 -20.89 14.23
C THR A 94 12.72 -20.60 12.74
N LEU A 95 12.37 -21.61 11.92
CA LEU A 95 12.57 -21.62 10.48
C LEU A 95 11.91 -20.38 9.84
N PRO A 96 12.60 -19.78 8.85
CA PRO A 96 12.01 -18.70 8.10
C PRO A 96 10.72 -19.16 7.41
N ASP A 97 9.90 -18.20 7.03
CA ASP A 97 8.74 -18.47 6.18
C ASP A 97 9.11 -19.10 4.82
N SER A 98 8.10 -19.36 4.00
CA SER A 98 8.25 -19.94 2.67
C SER A 98 9.20 -19.16 1.75
N TRP A 99 9.55 -17.91 2.11
CA TRP A 99 10.42 -17.01 1.36
C TRP A 99 11.77 -16.74 2.06
N GLY A 100 12.10 -17.50 3.09
CA GLY A 100 13.38 -17.36 3.79
C GLY A 100 13.45 -16.16 4.75
N ARG A 101 12.31 -15.50 5.03
CA ARG A 101 12.25 -14.33 5.92
C ARG A 101 11.84 -14.72 7.33
N ARG A 102 12.47 -14.08 8.30
CA ARG A 102 12.13 -14.23 9.72
C ARG A 102 11.18 -13.12 10.11
N PHE A 103 9.97 -13.48 10.48
CA PHE A 103 9.00 -12.57 11.06
C PHE A 103 8.33 -13.24 12.26
N TYR A 104 7.90 -12.43 13.22
CA TYR A 104 7.13 -12.90 14.38
C TYR A 104 6.22 -11.75 14.84
N TYR A 105 4.91 -11.94 14.70
CA TYR A 105 3.86 -10.99 15.04
C TYR A 105 2.84 -11.66 15.97
N PRO A 106 3.15 -11.80 17.28
CA PRO A 106 2.29 -12.51 18.23
C PRO A 106 0.90 -11.88 18.38
N GLU A 107 0.79 -10.58 18.15
CA GLU A 107 -0.46 -9.83 18.34
C GLU A 107 -1.33 -9.78 17.07
N TRP A 108 -0.71 -9.79 15.89
CA TRP A 108 -1.38 -9.49 14.61
C TRP A 108 -1.63 -10.72 13.75
N GLN A 109 -1.15 -11.91 14.15
CA GLN A 109 -1.47 -13.22 13.57
C GLN A 109 -1.94 -13.18 12.10
N PRO A 110 -1.10 -12.73 11.15
CA PRO A 110 -1.57 -12.39 9.80
C PRO A 110 -2.04 -13.61 9.00
N ASP A 111 -3.00 -13.38 8.11
CA ASP A 111 -3.58 -14.38 7.21
C ASP A 111 -2.85 -14.45 5.86
N TYR A 112 -2.41 -13.30 5.37
CA TYR A 112 -1.77 -13.16 4.08
C TYR A 112 -0.42 -12.47 4.19
N GLN A 113 0.49 -12.86 3.30
CA GLN A 113 1.82 -12.28 3.18
C GLN A 113 2.15 -12.08 1.71
N LEU A 114 2.55 -10.87 1.38
CA LEU A 114 2.98 -10.47 0.04
C LEU A 114 4.42 -10.02 0.11
N TYR A 115 5.25 -10.51 -0.81
CA TYR A 115 6.63 -10.09 -0.97
C TYR A 115 6.88 -9.57 -2.38
N PHE A 116 7.61 -8.48 -2.45
CA PHE A 116 8.07 -7.89 -3.71
C PHE A 116 9.58 -7.71 -3.61
N TRP A 117 10.28 -8.09 -4.68
CA TRP A 117 11.72 -7.95 -4.79
C TRP A 117 12.02 -6.81 -5.76
N TYR A 118 12.86 -5.86 -5.34
CA TYR A 118 13.43 -4.88 -6.24
C TYR A 118 14.83 -5.37 -6.64
N ASP A 119 14.95 -5.89 -7.85
CA ASP A 119 16.24 -6.13 -8.51
C ASP A 119 16.46 -5.02 -9.52
N GLU A 120 17.68 -4.47 -9.60
CA GLU A 120 18.00 -3.42 -10.57
C GLU A 120 17.93 -3.91 -12.02
N GLY A 121 17.84 -5.22 -12.25
CA GLY A 121 17.89 -5.84 -13.58
C GLY A 121 19.32 -5.96 -14.09
#